data_AF-A0A366L6G4-F1
#
_entry.id   AF-A0A366L6G4-F1
#
_cell.length_a   1.000
_cell.length_b   1.000
_cell.length_c   1.000
_cell.angle_alpha   90.00
_cell.angle_beta   90.00
_cell.angle_gamma   90.00
#
_symmetry.space_group_name_H-M   'P 1'
#
loop_
_entity.id
_entity.type
_entity.pdbx_description
1 polymer ?
#
loop_
_entity_poly.entity_id
_entity_poly.type
_entity_poly.pdbx_seq_one_letter_code
_entity_poly.pdbx_strand_id
1 'polypeptide(L)'
;MAQHNQNKQSTLFENIERVNGNEMIERLGNQKTNFNKKYRSGNLPKAEYIFSRNNLTIISFNGLDYYVKNNRVVGIQGLELSDEVLNQITEKLVTLDSVQHSNSEKANFEYYNANVDIQKIRNIDRQFMASLKMLASTTRDIAALTKTENPSLNVENNIAKMRLPNVDKAYENQISQTLVQLNK
;
A
#
# COMPACT_ATOMS: atom_id res chain seq x y z
N MET A 1 14.32 23.38 43.19
CA MET A 1 14.87 22.57 42.07
C MET A 1 13.73 21.79 41.45
N ALA A 2 13.20 22.21 40.30
CA ALA A 2 12.09 21.51 39.64
C ALA A 2 12.12 21.78 38.13
N GLN A 3 12.95 21.05 37.39
CA GLN A 3 12.92 20.98 35.93
C GLN A 3 13.39 19.59 35.51
N HIS A 4 12.51 18.60 35.55
CA HIS A 4 12.73 17.28 34.94
C HIS A 4 11.37 16.63 34.71
N ASN A 5 10.64 17.05 33.67
CA ASN A 5 9.51 16.26 33.14
C ASN A 5 9.00 16.68 31.74
N GLN A 6 9.69 17.55 31.00
CA GLN A 6 9.26 17.93 29.64
C GLN A 6 9.98 17.14 28.51
N ASN A 7 11.07 16.41 28.81
CA ASN A 7 11.87 15.72 27.78
C ASN A 7 11.46 14.27 27.45
N LYS A 8 10.42 13.71 28.08
CA LYS A 8 10.01 12.31 27.82
C LYS A 8 9.01 12.13 26.67
N GLN A 9 8.29 13.18 26.27
CA GLN A 9 7.33 13.11 25.16
C GLN A 9 7.99 13.38 23.79
N SER A 10 9.04 14.20 23.74
CA SER A 10 9.73 14.53 22.48
C SER A 10 10.48 13.36 21.86
N THR A 11 11.03 12.45 22.67
CA THR A 11 11.78 11.28 22.20
C THR A 11 10.91 10.16 21.60
N LEU A 12 9.58 10.22 21.78
CA LEU A 12 8.65 9.19 21.29
C LEU A 12 8.31 9.34 19.80
N PHE A 13 8.52 10.53 19.23
CA PHE A 13 8.25 10.85 17.83
C PHE A 13 9.51 10.94 16.95
N GLU A 14 10.71 10.87 17.53
CA GLU A 14 11.99 10.98 16.79
C GLU A 14 12.35 9.73 15.98
N ASN A 15 11.72 8.57 16.24
CA ASN A 15 12.04 7.29 15.57
C ASN A 15 10.87 6.69 14.76
N ILE A 16 9.90 7.50 14.35
CA ILE A 16 8.81 7.01 13.48
C ILE A 16 9.36 6.87 12.06
N GLU A 17 9.29 5.66 11.50
CA GLU A 17 9.66 5.39 10.11
C GLU A 17 8.81 6.28 9.19
N ARG A 18 9.47 6.97 8.25
CA ARG A 18 8.80 7.77 7.21
C ARG A 18 9.14 7.20 5.85
N VAL A 19 8.12 6.95 5.04
CA VAL A 19 8.25 6.34 3.72
C VAL A 19 7.59 7.25 2.68
N ASN A 20 8.29 7.54 1.59
CA ASN A 20 7.67 8.15 0.42
C ASN A 20 6.97 7.05 -0.40
N GLY A 21 5.64 6.98 -0.27
CA GLY A 21 4.83 5.98 -0.94
C GLY A 21 4.84 6.13 -2.46
N ASN A 22 4.87 7.36 -2.99
CA ASN A 22 4.94 7.61 -4.43
C ASN A 22 6.22 7.02 -5.03
N GLU A 23 7.38 7.32 -4.42
CA GLU A 23 8.67 6.78 -4.84
C GLU A 23 8.71 5.26 -4.71
N MET A 24 8.05 4.69 -3.70
CA MET A 24 7.99 3.25 -3.51
C MET A 24 7.23 2.56 -4.65
N ILE A 25 6.07 3.10 -5.08
CA ILE A 25 5.35 2.60 -6.27
C ILE A 25 6.23 2.65 -7.51
N GLU A 26 6.86 3.80 -7.77
CA GLU A 26 7.72 3.99 -8.95
C GLU A 26 8.91 3.03 -8.93
N ARG A 27 9.57 2.89 -7.78
CA ARG A 27 10.68 1.96 -7.59
C ARG A 27 10.28 0.53 -7.89
N LEU A 28 9.15 0.05 -7.34
CA LEU A 28 8.68 -1.31 -7.56
C LEU A 28 8.37 -1.58 -9.04
N GLY A 29 7.69 -0.64 -9.71
CA GLY A 29 7.44 -0.71 -11.14
C GLY A 29 8.73 -0.68 -11.98
N ASN A 30 9.69 0.17 -11.62
CA ASN A 30 10.96 0.30 -12.33
C ASN A 30 11.85 -0.93 -12.16
N GLN A 31 11.94 -1.50 -10.94
CA GLN A 31 12.68 -2.73 -10.67
C GLN A 31 12.18 -3.86 -11.58
N LYS A 32 10.86 -4.04 -11.68
CA LYS A 32 10.26 -5.07 -12.52
C LYS A 32 10.46 -4.81 -14.01
N THR A 33 10.27 -3.57 -14.46
CA THR A 33 10.48 -3.17 -15.86
C THR A 33 11.93 -3.38 -16.28
N ASN A 34 12.88 -3.00 -15.44
CA ASN A 34 14.31 -3.12 -15.71
C ASN A 34 14.76 -4.58 -15.76
N PHE A 35 14.25 -5.42 -14.85
CA PHE A 35 14.50 -6.87 -14.89
C PHE A 35 14.00 -7.48 -16.21
N ASN A 36 12.78 -7.12 -16.63
CA ASN A 36 12.21 -7.60 -17.89
C ASN A 36 12.98 -7.12 -19.13
N LYS A 37 13.50 -5.88 -19.13
CA LYS A 37 14.33 -5.33 -20.22
C LYS A 37 15.69 -6.02 -20.35
N LYS A 38 16.31 -6.43 -19.24
CA LYS A 38 17.60 -7.14 -19.23
C LYS A 38 17.48 -8.63 -19.60
N TYR A 39 16.47 -8.99 -20.40
CA TYR A 39 16.13 -10.38 -20.72
C TYR A 39 16.03 -11.28 -19.49
N ARG A 40 15.58 -10.73 -18.35
CA ARG A 40 15.40 -11.47 -17.09
C ARG A 40 16.70 -12.04 -16.52
N SER A 41 17.82 -11.37 -16.81
CA SER A 41 19.12 -11.66 -16.22
C SER A 41 19.34 -10.87 -14.93
N GLY A 42 20.09 -11.46 -13.99
CA GLY A 42 20.37 -10.89 -12.69
C GLY A 42 19.37 -11.31 -11.60
N ASN A 43 19.39 -10.60 -10.48
CA ASN A 43 18.55 -10.91 -9.34
C ASN A 43 17.08 -10.61 -9.63
N LEU A 44 16.19 -11.50 -9.17
CA LEU A 44 14.75 -11.28 -9.24
C LEU A 44 14.37 -10.01 -8.47
N PRO A 45 13.41 -9.21 -8.96
CA PRO A 45 12.88 -8.08 -8.22
C PRO A 45 12.33 -8.52 -6.87
N LYS A 46 12.70 -7.84 -5.78
CA LYS A 46 12.21 -8.15 -4.45
C LYS A 46 10.72 -7.78 -4.36
N ALA A 47 9.88 -8.72 -3.96
CA ALA A 47 8.50 -8.43 -3.55
C ALA A 47 8.53 -7.68 -2.21
N GLU A 48 7.77 -6.60 -2.11
CA GLU A 48 7.78 -5.73 -0.94
C GLU A 48 6.41 -5.09 -0.75
N TYR A 49 5.92 -5.08 0.49
CA TYR A 49 4.70 -4.40 0.86
C TYR A 49 4.96 -2.91 1.11
N ILE A 50 3.99 -2.07 0.78
CA ILE A 50 4.00 -0.65 1.11
C ILE A 50 3.33 -0.41 2.47
N PHE A 51 2.12 -0.96 2.67
CA PHE A 51 1.24 -0.74 3.83
C PHE A 51 1.29 -1.85 4.90
N SER A 52 1.97 -2.97 4.64
CA SER A 52 2.21 -4.00 5.67
C SER A 52 3.28 -3.51 6.66
N ARG A 53 2.86 -2.79 7.69
CA ARG A 53 3.68 -2.17 8.72
C ARG A 53 3.15 -2.53 10.11
N ASN A 54 3.96 -3.24 10.89
CA ASN A 54 3.61 -3.60 12.27
C ASN A 54 3.73 -2.38 13.20
N ASN A 55 4.87 -1.69 13.14
CA ASN A 55 5.10 -0.46 13.91
C ASN A 55 4.39 0.74 13.27
N LEU A 56 4.25 1.83 14.05
CA LEU A 56 3.76 3.08 13.50
C LEU A 56 4.74 3.60 12.44
N THR A 57 4.26 3.71 11.21
CA THR A 57 4.98 4.23 10.05
C THR A 57 4.14 5.33 9.42
N ILE A 58 4.76 6.44 9.04
CA ILE A 58 4.11 7.50 8.26
C ILE A 58 4.44 7.24 6.79
N ILE A 59 3.41 7.08 5.96
CA ILE A 59 3.57 6.90 4.53
C ILE A 59 2.98 8.10 3.81
N SER A 60 3.80 8.83 3.06
CA SER A 60 3.37 10.02 2.34
C SER A 60 2.97 9.68 0.90
N PHE A 61 1.76 10.06 0.50
CA PHE A 61 1.29 9.98 -0.88
C PHE A 61 0.64 11.30 -1.30
N ASN A 62 1.07 11.85 -2.43
CA ASN A 62 0.46 13.04 -3.04
C ASN A 62 0.29 14.23 -2.06
N GLY A 63 1.21 14.38 -1.10
CA GLY A 63 1.15 15.42 -0.07
C GLY A 63 0.26 15.12 1.14
N LEU A 64 -0.33 13.92 1.22
CA LEU A 64 -1.02 13.42 2.41
C LEU A 64 -0.17 12.40 3.15
N ASP A 65 -0.12 12.53 4.47
CA ASP A 65 0.56 11.60 5.37
C ASP A 65 -0.43 10.63 5.99
N TYR A 66 -0.23 9.34 5.74
CA TYR A 66 -1.01 8.24 6.27
C TYR A 66 -0.30 7.66 7.47
N TYR A 67 -0.99 7.58 8.60
CA TYR A 67 -0.52 6.87 9.78
C TYR A 67 -0.88 5.39 9.65
N VAL A 68 0.13 4.54 9.52
CA VAL A 68 -0.06 3.09 9.35
C VAL A 68 0.51 2.36 10.55
N LYS A 69 -0.28 1.48 11.16
CA LYS A 69 0.14 0.65 12.29
C LYS A 69 -0.65 -0.66 12.28
N ASN A 70 -0.01 -1.77 12.66
CA ASN A 70 -0.63 -3.11 12.63
C ASN A 70 -1.32 -3.41 11.29
N ASN A 71 -0.67 -3.03 10.18
CA ASN A 71 -1.16 -3.22 8.80
C ASN A 71 -2.48 -2.49 8.49
N ARG A 72 -2.79 -1.42 9.23
CA ARG A 72 -4.01 -0.62 9.06
C ARG A 72 -3.68 0.86 8.99
N VAL A 73 -4.46 1.60 8.20
CA VAL A 73 -4.46 3.06 8.26
C VAL A 73 -5.24 3.45 9.50
N VAL A 74 -4.55 4.02 10.49
CA VAL A 74 -5.13 4.45 11.77
C VAL A 74 -5.41 5.96 11.80
N GLY A 75 -5.04 6.68 10.74
CA GLY A 75 -5.33 8.09 10.58
C GLY A 75 -4.70 8.66 9.30
N ILE A 76 -5.14 9.85 8.93
CA ILE A 76 -4.53 10.66 7.87
C ILE A 76 -4.32 12.06 8.45
N GLN A 77 -3.11 12.59 8.31
CA GLN A 77 -2.74 13.88 8.88
C GLN A 77 -3.68 14.98 8.39
N GLY A 78 -4.23 15.75 9.34
CA GLY A 78 -5.13 16.87 9.05
C GLY A 78 -6.58 16.47 8.73
N LEU A 79 -6.95 15.19 8.86
CA LEU A 79 -8.32 14.72 8.71
C LEU A 79 -8.84 14.10 10.00
N GLU A 80 -10.07 14.42 10.34
CA GLU A 80 -10.84 13.81 11.42
C GLU A 80 -11.82 12.82 10.79
N LEU A 81 -11.44 11.55 10.70
CA LEU A 81 -12.22 10.51 10.02
C LEU A 81 -12.71 9.48 11.04
N SER A 82 -13.93 9.00 10.85
CA SER A 82 -14.47 7.86 11.59
C SER A 82 -13.67 6.57 11.32
N ASP A 83 -13.69 5.66 12.30
CA ASP A 83 -13.07 4.33 12.18
C ASP A 83 -13.60 3.55 10.98
N GLU A 84 -14.89 3.71 10.65
CA GLU A 84 -15.50 3.08 9.47
C GLU A 84 -14.82 3.54 8.18
N VAL A 85 -14.62 4.85 8.03
CA VAL A 85 -13.95 5.44 6.87
C VAL A 85 -12.48 5.00 6.79
N LEU A 86 -11.78 4.99 7.92
CA LEU A 86 -10.40 4.49 8.00
C LEU A 86 -10.30 3.01 7.64
N ASN A 87 -11.31 2.20 7.98
CA ASN A 87 -11.39 0.80 7.59
C ASN A 87 -11.62 0.64 6.08
N GLN A 88 -12.49 1.45 5.49
CA GLN A 88 -12.70 1.43 4.03
C GLN A 88 -11.44 1.86 3.26
N ILE A 89 -10.71 2.86 3.77
CA ILE A 89 -9.41 3.26 3.22
C ILE A 89 -8.40 2.12 3.33
N THR A 90 -8.30 1.52 4.53
CA THR A 90 -7.42 0.39 4.80
C THR A 90 -7.70 -0.75 3.84
N GLU A 91 -8.96 -1.17 3.71
CA GLU A 91 -9.38 -2.26 2.84
C GLU A 91 -8.95 -2.02 1.39
N LYS A 92 -9.21 -0.83 0.84
CA LYS A 92 -8.82 -0.49 -0.54
C LYS A 92 -7.30 -0.52 -0.72
N LEU A 93 -6.54 0.11 0.17
CA LEU A 93 -5.09 0.28 0.02
C LEU A 93 -4.33 -1.02 0.30
N VAL A 94 -4.65 -1.72 1.39
CA VAL A 94 -3.99 -2.98 1.78
C VAL A 94 -4.34 -4.11 0.82
N THR A 95 -5.56 -4.13 0.26
CA THR A 95 -5.92 -5.08 -0.79
C THR A 95 -5.05 -4.91 -2.01
N LEU A 96 -4.92 -3.67 -2.52
CA LEU A 96 -4.08 -3.38 -3.68
C LEU A 96 -2.61 -3.69 -3.42
N ASP A 97 -2.12 -3.39 -2.21
CA ASP A 97 -0.75 -3.70 -1.80
C ASP A 97 -0.49 -5.21 -1.71
N SER A 98 -1.47 -5.98 -1.22
CA SER A 98 -1.38 -7.44 -1.17
C SER A 98 -1.38 -8.08 -2.56
N VAL A 99 -2.18 -7.53 -3.47
CA VAL A 99 -2.26 -8.00 -4.86
C VAL A 99 -0.95 -7.74 -5.60
N GLN A 100 -0.37 -6.54 -5.49
CA GLN A 100 0.92 -6.27 -6.12
C GLN A 100 1.99 -7.20 -5.54
N HIS A 101 2.04 -7.37 -4.22
CA HIS A 101 3.03 -8.22 -3.56
C HIS A 101 2.94 -9.66 -4.08
N SER A 102 1.73 -10.25 -4.01
CA SER A 102 1.50 -11.63 -4.42
C SER A 102 1.78 -11.86 -5.90
N ASN A 103 1.43 -10.91 -6.78
CA ASN A 103 1.79 -11.03 -8.19
C ASN A 103 3.31 -10.96 -8.41
N SER A 104 4.03 -10.13 -7.65
CA SER A 104 5.49 -10.09 -7.69
C SER A 104 6.09 -11.44 -7.28
N GLU A 105 5.62 -12.04 -6.18
CA GLU A 105 6.05 -13.36 -5.71
C GLU A 105 5.71 -14.47 -6.71
N LYS A 106 4.47 -14.50 -7.22
CA LYS A 106 4.04 -15.50 -8.20
C LYS A 106 4.89 -15.45 -9.45
N ALA A 107 5.17 -14.25 -9.97
CA ALA A 107 6.04 -14.11 -11.13
C ALA A 107 7.46 -14.60 -10.84
N ASN A 108 8.00 -14.29 -9.65
CA ASN A 108 9.32 -14.76 -9.22
C ASN A 108 9.38 -16.29 -9.10
N PHE A 109 8.34 -16.91 -8.52
CA PHE A 109 8.23 -18.36 -8.41
C PHE A 109 8.22 -19.05 -9.78
N GLU A 110 7.50 -18.49 -10.76
CA GLU A 110 7.47 -19.04 -12.12
C GLU A 110 8.84 -19.05 -12.82
N TYR A 111 9.76 -18.16 -12.44
CA TYR A 111 11.13 -18.19 -12.97
C TYR A 111 11.97 -19.36 -12.45
N TYR A 112 11.59 -19.96 -11.32
CA TYR A 112 12.26 -21.14 -10.76
C TYR A 112 11.69 -22.46 -11.28
N ASN A 113 10.57 -22.44 -12.01
CA ASN A 113 9.96 -23.63 -12.57
C ASN A 113 10.78 -24.19 -13.74
N ALA A 114 11.00 -25.50 -13.77
CA ALA A 114 11.76 -26.16 -14.85
C ALA A 114 11.13 -25.95 -16.25
N ASN A 115 9.80 -25.77 -16.30
CA ASN A 115 9.03 -25.47 -17.50
C ASN A 115 8.50 -24.04 -17.46
N VAL A 116 9.39 -23.05 -17.54
CA VAL A 116 9.04 -21.63 -17.44
C VAL A 116 7.97 -21.25 -18.48
N ASP A 117 6.78 -20.88 -18.04
CA ASP A 117 5.74 -20.31 -18.89
C ASP A 117 5.88 -18.77 -18.97
N ILE A 118 6.55 -18.32 -20.04
CA ILE A 118 6.82 -16.92 -20.32
C ILE A 118 5.52 -16.10 -20.46
N GLN A 119 4.46 -16.70 -21.03
CA GLN A 119 3.21 -16.01 -21.26
C GLN A 119 2.45 -15.82 -19.95
N LYS A 120 2.44 -16.84 -19.08
CA LYS A 120 1.92 -16.75 -17.71
C LYS A 120 2.62 -15.65 -16.92
N ILE A 121 3.96 -15.61 -16.96
CA ILE A 121 4.74 -14.55 -16.30
C ILE A 121 4.35 -13.17 -16.81
N ARG A 122 4.22 -12.98 -18.13
CA ARG A 122 3.80 -11.70 -18.71
C ARG A 122 2.41 -11.28 -18.23
N ASN A 123 1.49 -12.22 -18.07
CA ASN A 123 0.16 -11.93 -17.55
C ASN A 123 0.22 -11.50 -16.08
N ILE A 124 0.98 -12.21 -15.25
CA ILE A 124 1.17 -11.84 -13.84
C ILE A 124 1.82 -10.46 -13.73
N ASP A 125 2.83 -10.16 -14.54
CA ASP A 125 3.51 -8.86 -14.57
C ASP A 125 2.55 -7.71 -14.96
N ARG A 126 1.60 -7.96 -15.87
CA ARG A 126 0.56 -6.97 -16.19
C ARG A 126 -0.34 -6.70 -14.99
N GLN A 127 -0.73 -7.74 -14.24
CA GLN A 127 -1.56 -7.59 -13.04
C GLN A 127 -0.82 -6.88 -11.90
N PHE A 128 0.48 -7.16 -11.74
CA PHE A 128 1.38 -6.40 -10.86
C PHE A 128 1.39 -4.90 -11.21
N MET A 129 1.62 -4.56 -12.49
CA MET A 129 1.63 -3.15 -12.91
C MET A 129 0.25 -2.49 -12.77
N ALA A 130 -0.83 -3.23 -13.03
CA ALA A 130 -2.18 -2.72 -12.88
C ALA A 130 -2.50 -2.40 -11.42
N SER A 131 -2.14 -3.27 -10.47
CA SER A 131 -2.34 -3.04 -9.03
C SER A 131 -1.53 -1.84 -8.51
N LEU A 132 -0.28 -1.67 -8.92
CA LEU A 132 0.50 -0.47 -8.60
C LEU A 132 -0.14 0.82 -9.16
N LYS A 133 -0.63 0.79 -10.40
CA LYS A 133 -1.34 1.94 -11.00
C LYS A 133 -2.64 2.27 -10.25
N MET A 134 -3.40 1.24 -9.88
CA MET A 134 -4.62 1.42 -9.09
C MET A 134 -4.32 2.01 -7.72
N LEU A 135 -3.26 1.56 -7.04
CA LEU A 135 -2.84 2.11 -5.75
C LEU A 135 -2.42 3.59 -5.87
N ALA A 136 -1.69 3.94 -6.93
CA ALA A 136 -1.35 5.33 -7.24
C ALA A 136 -2.59 6.20 -7.56
N SER A 137 -3.59 5.68 -8.28
CA SER A 137 -4.83 6.42 -8.53
C SER A 137 -5.68 6.56 -7.27
N THR A 138 -5.85 5.51 -6.48
CA THR A 138 -6.65 5.55 -5.25
C THR A 138 -6.10 6.56 -4.25
N THR A 139 -4.78 6.59 -4.04
CA THR A 139 -4.15 7.59 -3.15
C THR A 139 -4.26 9.01 -3.70
N ARG A 140 -4.20 9.19 -5.03
CA ARG A 140 -4.43 10.49 -5.68
C ARG A 140 -5.86 10.97 -5.53
N ASP A 141 -6.83 10.07 -5.69
CA ASP A 141 -8.25 10.37 -5.57
C ASP A 141 -8.59 10.78 -4.13
N ILE A 142 -8.07 10.06 -3.13
CA ILE A 142 -8.19 10.46 -1.71
C ILE A 142 -7.59 11.85 -1.49
N ALA A 143 -6.39 12.12 -2.01
CA ALA A 143 -5.77 13.44 -1.93
C ALA A 143 -6.52 14.54 -2.69
N ALA A 144 -7.32 14.21 -3.69
CA ALA A 144 -8.19 15.17 -4.35
C ALA A 144 -9.43 15.49 -3.49
N LEU A 145 -9.97 14.50 -2.76
CA LEU A 145 -11.11 14.70 -1.86
C LEU A 145 -10.80 15.65 -0.70
N THR A 146 -9.52 15.83 -0.33
CA THR A 146 -9.13 16.76 0.74
C THR A 146 -9.01 18.21 0.29
N LYS A 147 -9.08 18.50 -1.01
CA LYS A 147 -8.95 19.86 -1.57
C LYS A 147 -10.29 20.60 -1.58
N THR A 148 -10.97 20.62 -0.44
CA THR A 148 -12.28 21.29 -0.25
C THR A 148 -12.29 22.08 1.07
N GLU A 149 -13.33 22.89 1.28
CA GLU A 149 -13.47 23.69 2.51
C GLU A 149 -13.66 22.82 3.76
N ASN A 150 -14.26 21.63 3.62
CA ASN A 150 -14.45 20.66 4.71
C ASN A 150 -13.86 19.29 4.30
N PRO A 151 -12.52 19.11 4.37
CA PRO A 151 -11.83 17.92 3.89
C PRO A 151 -12.33 16.63 4.52
N SER A 152 -12.46 16.59 5.85
CA SER A 152 -12.93 15.41 6.60
C SER A 152 -14.30 14.94 6.10
N LEU A 153 -15.30 15.81 6.14
CA LEU A 153 -16.67 15.51 5.71
C LEU A 153 -16.73 15.08 4.23
N ASN A 154 -15.92 15.71 3.37
CA ASN A 154 -15.90 15.35 1.95
C ASN A 154 -15.29 13.96 1.72
N VAL A 155 -14.23 13.60 2.45
CA VAL A 155 -13.65 12.26 2.40
C VAL A 155 -14.65 11.23 2.91
N GLU A 156 -15.28 11.47 4.08
CA GLU A 156 -16.27 10.55 4.65
C GLU A 156 -17.43 10.25 3.69
N ASN A 157 -17.96 11.28 3.03
CA ASN A 157 -19.10 11.15 2.12
C ASN A 157 -18.79 10.49 0.77
N ASN A 158 -17.51 10.41 0.38
CA ASN A 158 -17.13 9.98 -0.97
C ASN A 158 -16.25 8.72 -0.99
N ILE A 159 -15.60 8.35 0.11
CA ILE A 159 -14.74 7.17 0.15
C ILE A 159 -15.50 5.88 -0.19
N ALA A 160 -16.74 5.74 0.30
CA ALA A 160 -17.60 4.59 0.01
C ALA A 160 -18.01 4.54 -1.47
N LYS A 161 -18.10 5.70 -2.12
CA LYS A 161 -18.43 5.84 -3.55
C LYS A 161 -17.24 5.60 -4.46
N MET A 162 -16.02 5.65 -3.93
CA MET A 162 -14.82 5.29 -4.70
C MET A 162 -14.91 3.83 -5.13
N ARG A 163 -14.70 3.60 -6.43
CA ARG A 163 -14.70 2.25 -7.00
C ARG A 163 -13.80 1.33 -6.20
N LEU A 164 -14.31 0.14 -5.89
CA LEU A 164 -13.47 -0.90 -5.33
C LEU A 164 -12.40 -1.27 -6.36
N PRO A 165 -11.19 -1.60 -5.92
CA PRO A 165 -10.16 -2.14 -6.80
C PRO A 165 -10.74 -3.34 -7.57
N ASN A 166 -10.73 -3.29 -8.91
CA ASN A 166 -11.18 -4.42 -9.72
C ASN A 166 -10.07 -5.48 -9.75
N VAL A 167 -9.98 -6.23 -8.66
CA VAL A 167 -9.07 -7.36 -8.51
C VAL A 167 -9.86 -8.62 -8.85
N ASP A 168 -9.29 -9.54 -9.64
CA ASP A 168 -9.94 -10.82 -9.95
C ASP A 168 -10.49 -11.49 -8.67
N LYS A 169 -11.76 -11.93 -8.68
CA LYS A 169 -12.45 -12.57 -7.53
C LYS A 169 -11.70 -13.75 -6.91
N ALA A 170 -10.81 -14.40 -7.66
CA ALA A 170 -9.94 -15.45 -7.14
C ALA A 170 -8.95 -14.94 -6.06
N TYR A 171 -8.57 -13.66 -6.12
CA TYR A 171 -7.74 -13.00 -5.10
C TYR A 171 -8.55 -12.60 -3.86
N GLU A 172 -9.81 -12.17 -4.01
CA GLU A 172 -10.67 -11.79 -2.88
C GLU A 172 -10.81 -12.94 -1.86
N ASN A 173 -10.98 -14.18 -2.34
CA ASN A 173 -11.05 -15.38 -1.47
C ASN A 173 -9.75 -15.69 -0.72
N GLN A 174 -8.58 -15.39 -1.30
CA GLN A 174 -7.29 -15.53 -0.62
C GLN A 174 -7.10 -14.43 0.43
N ILE A 175 -7.53 -13.20 0.13
CA ILE A 175 -7.40 -12.04 1.01
C ILE A 175 -8.29 -12.16 2.25
N SER A 176 -9.52 -12.66 2.14
CA SER A 176 -10.37 -12.91 3.32
C SER A 176 -9.72 -13.90 4.30
N GLN A 177 -8.94 -14.87 3.81
CA GLN A 177 -8.20 -15.80 4.66
C GLN A 177 -6.97 -15.14 5.30
N THR A 178 -6.24 -14.31 4.56
CA THR A 178 -5.05 -13.60 5.08
C THR A 178 -5.42 -12.51 6.09
N LEU A 179 -6.50 -11.74 5.86
CA LEU A 179 -6.99 -10.73 6.81
C LEU A 179 -7.50 -11.36 8.13
N VAL A 180 -8.09 -12.56 8.06
CA VAL A 180 -8.46 -13.33 9.26
C VAL A 180 -7.23 -13.85 10.01
N GLN A 181 -6.13 -14.12 9.31
CA GLN A 181 -4.86 -14.54 9.93
C GLN A 181 -4.03 -13.37 10.49
N LEU A 182 -4.12 -12.18 9.90
CA LEU A 182 -3.45 -10.96 10.39
C LEU A 182 -4.14 -10.33 11.61
N ASN A 183 -5.38 -10.73 11.92
CA ASN A 183 -6.13 -10.30 13.11
C ASN A 183 -6.03 -11.28 14.29
N LYS A 184 -5.14 -12.28 14.24
CA LYS A 184 -4.81 -13.18 15.36
C LYS A 184 -3.45 -12.82 15.94
#